data_AF-A0A2S2NE63-F1
#
_entry.id   AF-A0A2S2NE63-F1
#
_cell.length_a   1.000
_cell.length_b   1.000
_cell.length_c   1.000
_cell.angle_alpha   90.00
_cell.angle_beta   90.00
_cell.angle_gamma   90.00
#
_symmetry.space_group_name_H-M   'P 1'
#
loop_
_entity.id
_entity.type
_entity.pdbx_description
1 polymer ?
#
loop_
_entity_poly.entity_id
_entity_poly.type
_entity_poly.pdbx_seq_one_letter_code
_entity_poly.pdbx_strand_id
1 'polypeptide(L)'
;NVLTNFHGMDLTTDKLRSMVKKWQTLIEANVDVKTTDGYLLRVFCIGFTSKDQSSTRKTCYAQHTQVRAIRKKMVETITEEIVKSDLKEVVNKLRPDSIAKEIEKKCQSIYPLHDV
;
A
#
# COMPACT_ATOMS: atom_id res chain seq x y z
N ASN A 1 -5.10 2.76 36.65
CA ASN A 1 -4.82 3.12 35.23
C ASN A 1 -4.70 1.86 34.42
N VAL A 2 -5.38 1.79 33.27
CA VAL A 2 -5.27 0.68 32.31
C VAL A 2 -4.44 1.19 31.14
N LEU A 3 -3.30 0.54 30.87
CA LEU A 3 -2.41 0.92 29.77
C LEU A 3 -2.75 0.10 28.53
N THR A 4 -2.82 0.74 27.37
CA THR A 4 -3.14 0.12 26.08
C THR A 4 -1.95 0.17 25.12
N ASN A 5 -1.80 -0.83 24.26
CA ASN A 5 -0.79 -0.88 23.21
C ASN A 5 -1.43 -1.07 21.81
N PHE A 6 -0.68 -0.81 20.75
CA PHE A 6 -1.14 -1.02 19.37
C PHE A 6 -1.35 -2.51 19.09
N HIS A 7 -2.50 -2.84 18.50
CA HIS A 7 -2.87 -4.20 18.11
C HIS A 7 -3.05 -4.36 16.59
N GLY A 8 -3.58 -3.34 15.92
CA GLY A 8 -3.83 -3.38 14.48
C GLY A 8 -4.46 -2.10 13.96
N MET A 9 -4.56 -2.01 12.63
CA MET A 9 -5.13 -0.88 11.91
C MET A 9 -5.90 -1.40 10.70
N ASP A 10 -7.14 -0.94 10.54
CA ASP A 10 -8.00 -1.29 9.42
C ASP A 10 -8.63 -0.02 8.83
N LEU A 11 -8.87 -0.03 7.52
CA LEU A 11 -9.68 0.98 6.86
C LEU A 11 -11.16 0.71 7.10
N THR A 12 -11.94 1.78 7.22
CA THR A 12 -13.39 1.68 7.35
C THR A 12 -14.02 1.13 6.07
N THR A 13 -15.12 0.38 6.21
CA THR A 13 -15.76 -0.32 5.08
C THR A 13 -16.29 0.62 4.00
N ASP A 14 -16.75 1.81 4.39
CA ASP A 14 -17.17 2.89 3.51
C ASP A 14 -16.00 3.42 2.67
N LYS A 15 -14.83 3.65 3.28
CA LYS A 15 -13.64 4.08 2.56
C LYS A 15 -13.17 3.03 1.57
N LEU A 16 -13.07 1.76 1.98
CA LEU A 16 -12.71 0.65 1.08
C LEU A 16 -13.64 0.56 -0.13
N ARG A 17 -14.96 0.61 0.09
CA ARG A 17 -15.95 0.57 -0.98
C ARG A 17 -15.90 1.78 -1.90
N SER A 18 -15.53 2.96 -1.38
CA SER A 18 -15.43 4.18 -2.17
C SER A 18 -14.26 4.19 -3.16
N MET A 19 -13.18 3.47 -2.85
CA MET A 19 -11.97 3.42 -3.69
C MET A 19 -12.13 2.44 -4.87
N VAL A 20 -12.89 1.37 -4.67
CA VAL A 20 -13.15 0.38 -5.72
C VAL A 20 -14.12 0.93 -6.76
N LYS A 21 -13.60 1.33 -7.92
CA LYS A 21 -14.36 1.83 -9.07
C LYS A 21 -14.13 0.96 -10.31
N LYS A 22 -15.01 1.07 -11.30
CA LYS A 22 -14.85 0.43 -12.61
C LYS A 22 -13.74 1.11 -13.43
N TRP A 23 -13.27 0.41 -14.47
CA TRP A 23 -12.34 0.91 -15.49
C TRP A 23 -10.90 1.14 -15.05
N GLN A 24 -10.54 0.67 -13.86
CA GLN A 24 -9.19 0.67 -13.31
C GLN A 24 -8.82 -0.74 -12.85
N THR A 25 -7.52 -0.98 -12.70
CA THR A 25 -6.98 -2.22 -12.16
C THR A 25 -6.82 -2.05 -10.66
N LEU A 26 -7.29 -3.03 -9.90
CA LEU A 26 -7.01 -3.18 -8.49
C LEU A 26 -5.73 -4.03 -8.33
N ILE A 27 -4.80 -3.55 -7.53
CA ILE A 27 -3.54 -4.22 -7.23
C ILE A 27 -3.45 -4.39 -5.72
N GLU A 28 -3.45 -5.64 -5.27
CA GLU A 28 -3.32 -6.04 -3.87
C GLU A 28 -1.99 -6.73 -3.62
N ALA A 29 -1.38 -6.47 -2.47
CA ALA A 29 -0.21 -7.14 -1.95
C ALA A 29 -0.34 -7.37 -0.44
N ASN A 30 0.20 -8.49 0.05
CA ASN A 30 0.29 -8.78 1.47
C ASN A 30 1.71 -9.23 1.82
N VAL A 31 2.14 -8.94 3.05
CA VAL A 31 3.45 -9.38 3.53
C VAL A 31 3.45 -9.61 5.03
N ASP A 32 4.16 -10.65 5.45
CA ASP A 32 4.44 -10.96 6.85
C ASP A 32 5.84 -10.46 7.19
N VAL A 33 5.95 -9.53 8.14
CA VAL A 33 7.22 -8.89 8.49
C VAL A 33 7.40 -8.87 10.00
N LYS A 34 8.65 -9.10 10.43
CA LYS A 34 9.06 -8.98 11.82
C LYS A 34 9.72 -7.63 12.05
N THR A 35 9.26 -6.89 13.05
CA THR A 35 9.91 -5.65 13.51
C THR A 35 11.14 -5.96 14.36
N THR A 36 11.97 -4.94 14.61
CA THR A 36 13.19 -5.03 15.42
C THR A 36 12.94 -5.43 16.87
N ASP A 37 11.83 -4.98 17.44
CA ASP A 37 11.35 -5.33 18.80
C ASP A 37 10.62 -6.68 18.88
N GLY A 38 10.52 -7.41 17.76
CA GLY A 38 10.11 -8.80 17.73
C GLY A 38 8.63 -9.07 17.45
N TYR A 39 7.83 -8.03 17.16
CA TYR A 39 6.43 -8.20 16.74
C TYR A 39 6.37 -8.74 15.31
N LEU A 40 5.45 -9.69 15.07
CA LEU A 40 5.12 -10.19 13.75
C LEU A 40 3.85 -9.48 13.27
N LEU A 41 3.97 -8.72 12.17
CA LEU A 41 2.89 -7.96 11.58
C LEU A 41 2.56 -8.51 10.19
N ARG A 42 1.27 -8.60 9.88
CA ARG A 42 0.79 -8.82 8.51
C ARG A 42 0.26 -7.51 7.96
N VAL A 43 0.90 -7.02 6.91
CA VAL A 43 0.53 -5.75 6.28
C VAL A 43 -0.13 -6.03 4.93
N PHE A 44 -1.25 -5.36 4.70
CA PHE A 44 -1.96 -5.37 3.44
C PHE A 44 -1.78 -4.01 2.76
N CYS A 45 -1.52 -4.02 1.47
CA CYS A 45 -1.48 -2.83 0.63
C CYS A 45 -2.42 -3.04 -0.55
N ILE A 46 -3.21 -2.01 -0.83
CA ILE A 46 -4.14 -1.96 -1.95
C ILE A 46 -3.77 -0.74 -2.77
N GLY A 47 -3.88 -0.79 -4.09
CA GLY A 47 -3.61 0.37 -4.93
C GLY A 47 -4.37 0.29 -6.24
N PHE A 48 -4.68 1.45 -6.80
CA PHE A 48 -5.45 1.56 -8.04
C PHE A 48 -4.66 2.27 -9.12
N THR A 49 -4.80 1.79 -10.35
CA THR A 49 -4.19 2.44 -11.52
C THR A 49 -4.81 3.81 -11.77
N SER A 50 -3.98 4.84 -11.82
CA SER A 50 -4.41 6.20 -12.13
C SER A 50 -4.52 6.39 -13.64
N LYS A 51 -5.53 7.14 -14.05
CA LYS A 51 -5.73 7.51 -15.46
C LYS A 51 -4.96 8.81 -15.74
N ASP A 52 -4.15 8.80 -16.79
CA ASP A 52 -3.54 10.03 -17.28
C ASP A 52 -4.61 11.02 -17.79
N GLN A 53 -4.47 12.29 -17.41
CA GLN A 53 -5.39 13.37 -17.79
C GLN A 53 -5.42 13.58 -19.31
N SER A 54 -4.31 13.33 -19.98
CA SER A 54 -4.21 13.43 -21.45
C SER A 54 -4.92 12.27 -22.18
N SER A 55 -5.25 11.19 -21.46
CA SER A 55 -5.77 9.97 -22.07
C SER A 55 -7.25 10.09 -22.44
N THR A 56 -7.55 9.89 -23.72
CA THR A 56 -8.93 9.83 -24.25
C THR A 56 -9.65 8.52 -23.92
N ARG A 57 -8.92 7.49 -23.47
CA ARG A 57 -9.50 6.18 -23.15
C ARG A 57 -10.30 6.24 -21.85
N LYS A 58 -11.41 5.51 -21.79
CA LYS A 58 -12.20 5.37 -20.54
C LYS A 58 -11.52 4.47 -19.50
N THR A 59 -10.63 3.59 -19.94
CA THR A 59 -10.02 2.52 -19.12
C THR A 59 -8.53 2.75 -18.86
N CYS A 60 -8.08 2.51 -17.63
CA CYS A 60 -6.67 2.51 -17.23
C CYS A 60 -6.26 1.09 -16.75
N TYR A 61 -6.30 0.10 -17.64
CA TYR A 61 -5.88 -1.25 -17.28
C TYR A 61 -4.36 -1.43 -17.39
N ALA A 62 -3.74 -1.92 -16.32
CA ALA A 62 -2.35 -2.34 -16.31
C ALA A 62 -2.24 -3.75 -16.88
N GLN A 63 -1.19 -4.00 -17.67
CA GLN A 63 -0.90 -5.35 -18.15
C GLN A 63 -0.50 -6.26 -16.99
N HIS A 64 -0.75 -7.56 -17.13
CA HIS A 64 -0.47 -8.53 -16.07
C HIS A 64 1.01 -8.56 -15.63
N THR A 65 1.93 -8.30 -16.56
CA THR A 65 3.38 -8.14 -16.26
C THR A 65 3.64 -6.93 -15.36
N GLN A 66 2.99 -5.79 -15.64
CA GLN A 66 3.08 -4.58 -14.83
C GLN A 66 2.49 -4.79 -13.43
N VAL A 67 1.34 -5.46 -13.32
CA VAL A 67 0.72 -5.79 -12.02
C VAL A 67 1.66 -6.63 -11.16
N ARG A 68 2.31 -7.65 -11.75
CA ARG A 68 3.31 -8.48 -11.04
C ARG A 68 4.52 -7.66 -10.58
N ALA A 69 5.00 -6.76 -11.43
CA ALA A 69 6.13 -5.89 -11.10
C ALA A 69 5.78 -4.91 -9.96
N ILE A 70 4.59 -4.30 -10.00
CA ILE A 70 4.08 -3.40 -8.95
C ILE A 70 3.94 -4.15 -7.63
N ARG A 71 3.31 -5.34 -7.61
CA ARG A 71 3.20 -6.18 -6.41
C ARG A 71 4.56 -6.49 -5.79
N LYS A 72 5.55 -6.84 -6.63
CA LYS A 72 6.92 -7.08 -6.14
C LYS A 72 7.51 -5.84 -5.48
N LYS A 73 7.33 -4.65 -6.08
CA LYS A 73 7.85 -3.38 -5.55
C LYS A 73 7.14 -2.92 -4.27
N MET A 74 5.83 -3.16 -4.17
CA MET A 74 5.03 -2.95 -2.96
C MET A 74 5.59 -3.78 -1.80
N VAL A 75 5.73 -5.10 -2.00
CA VAL A 75 6.25 -6.01 -0.97
C VAL A 75 7.66 -5.61 -0.55
N GLU A 76 8.56 -5.36 -1.51
CA GLU A 76 9.94 -4.94 -1.24
C GLU A 76 9.99 -3.65 -0.39
N THR A 77 9.24 -2.62 -0.77
CA THR A 77 9.22 -1.34 -0.05
C THR A 77 8.67 -1.48 1.37
N ILE A 78 7.59 -2.25 1.56
CA ILE A 78 7.01 -2.50 2.88
C ILE A 78 8.00 -3.26 3.76
N THR A 79 8.66 -4.29 3.22
CA THR A 79 9.66 -5.07 3.97
C THR A 79 10.86 -4.22 4.39
N GLU A 80 11.38 -3.38 3.49
CA GLU A 80 12.53 -2.51 3.77
C GLU A 80 12.25 -1.51 4.90
N GLU A 81 11.03 -0.98 4.95
CA GLU A 81 10.63 0.04 5.92
C GLU A 81 10.29 -0.52 7.30
N ILE A 82 9.71 -1.72 7.37
CA ILE A 82 9.26 -2.33 8.64
C ILE A 82 10.39 -3.11 9.32
N VAL A 83 11.27 -3.80 8.57
CA VAL A 83 12.38 -4.57 9.16
C VAL A 83 13.37 -3.69 9.91
N LYS A 84 13.47 -2.40 9.57
CA LYS A 84 14.40 -1.45 10.19
C LYS A 84 13.81 -0.70 11.39
N SER A 85 12.52 -0.88 11.69
CA SER A 85 11.78 -0.03 12.62
C SER A 85 11.10 -0.83 13.72
N ASP A 86 11.05 -0.24 14.91
CA ASP A 86 10.28 -0.74 16.05
C ASP A 86 8.78 -0.47 15.86
N LEU A 87 7.91 -1.13 16.63
CA LEU A 87 6.46 -0.96 16.53
C LEU A 87 6.01 0.50 16.65
N LYS A 88 6.66 1.28 17.53
CA LYS A 88 6.37 2.71 17.72
C LYS A 88 6.64 3.52 16.45
N GLU A 89 7.73 3.21 15.74
CA GLU A 89 8.08 3.89 14.50
C GLU A 89 7.16 3.48 13.37
N VAL A 90 6.80 2.19 13.28
CA VAL A 90 5.83 1.69 12.29
C VAL A 90 4.51 2.46 12.43
N VAL A 91 3.95 2.59 13.64
CA VAL A 91 2.72 3.37 13.87
C VAL A 91 2.90 4.84 13.49
N ASN A 92 4.07 5.43 13.74
CA ASN A 92 4.36 6.79 13.32
C ASN A 92 4.45 6.98 11.80
N LYS A 93 4.85 5.94 11.05
CA LYS A 93 4.87 5.92 9.59
C LYS A 93 3.47 5.67 8.99
N LEU A 94 2.65 4.87 9.66
CA LEU A 94 1.27 4.60 9.25
C LEU A 94 0.36 5.82 9.42
N ARG A 95 0.53 6.62 10.47
CA ARG A 95 -0.33 7.79 10.73
C ARG A 95 -0.38 8.82 9.57
N PRO A 96 0.74 9.22 8.94
CA PRO A 96 0.74 10.08 7.75
C PRO A 96 0.76 9.30 6.41
N ASP A 97 0.62 7.97 6.45
CA ASP A 97 0.75 7.06 5.31
C ASP A 97 2.05 7.28 4.50
N SER A 98 3.20 7.38 5.19
CA SER A 98 4.48 7.63 4.51
C SER A 98 4.89 6.46 3.59
N ILE A 99 4.56 5.23 4.00
CA ILE A 99 4.84 4.01 3.23
C ILE A 99 4.06 4.04 1.90
N ALA A 100 2.79 4.46 1.91
CA ALA A 100 1.97 4.54 0.71
C ALA A 100 2.56 5.51 -0.32
N LYS A 101 2.98 6.71 0.13
CA LYS A 101 3.62 7.71 -0.75
C LYS A 101 4.92 7.21 -1.36
N GLU A 102 5.69 6.43 -0.62
CA GLU A 102 6.92 5.84 -1.15
C GLU A 102 6.64 4.76 -2.19
N ILE A 103 5.60 3.94 -1.97
CA ILE A 103 5.13 2.96 -2.94
C ILE A 103 4.67 3.66 -4.23
N GLU A 104 3.86 4.72 -4.13
CA GLU A 104 3.41 5.51 -5.30
C GLU A 104 4.61 6.02 -6.10
N LYS A 105 5.59 6.63 -5.41
CA LYS A 105 6.81 7.16 -6.05
C LYS A 105 7.62 6.06 -6.75
N LYS A 106 7.82 4.91 -6.10
CA LYS A 106 8.60 3.78 -6.66
C LYS A 106 7.85 3.09 -7.82
N CYS A 107 6.52 3.05 -7.77
CA CYS A 107 5.69 2.39 -8.79
C CYS A 107 5.39 3.28 -10.01
N GLN A 108 5.54 4.61 -9.90
CA GLN A 108 5.30 5.57 -10.97
C GLN A 108 6.06 5.23 -12.26
N SER A 109 7.24 4.61 -12.15
CA SER A 109 8.04 4.19 -13.32
C SER A 109 7.42 3.01 -14.10
N ILE A 110 6.54 2.22 -13.49
CA ILE A 110 5.90 1.05 -14.11
C ILE A 110 4.52 1.44 -14.65
N TYR A 111 3.69 2.02 -13.77
CA TYR A 111 2.36 2.51 -14.08
C TYR A 111 1.96 3.54 -13.00
N PRO A 112 1.32 4.66 -13.36
CA PRO A 112 0.88 5.64 -12.37
C PRO A 112 -0.20 5.06 -11.45
N LEU A 113 -0.03 5.19 -10.14
CA LEU A 113 -0.98 4.73 -9.13
C LEU A 113 -1.66 5.91 -8.42
N HIS A 114 -2.79 5.63 -7.79
CA HIS A 114 -3.48 6.51 -6.85
C HIS A 114 -4.20 5.65 -5.80
N ASP A 115 -4.56 6.27 -4.68
CA ASP A 115 -5.27 5.62 -3.57
C ASP A 115 -4.55 4.32 -3.16
N VAL A 116 -3.24 4.44 -2.85
CA VAL A 116 -2.35 3.38 -2.35
C VAL A 116 -2.37 3.30 -0.83
#